data_AF-A0A7S1DH99-F1
#
_entry.id   AF-A0A7S1DH99-F1
#
_cell.length_a   1.000
_cell.length_b   1.000
_cell.length_c   1.000
_cell.angle_alpha   90.00
_cell.angle_beta   90.00
_cell.angle_gamma   90.00
#
_symmetry.space_group_name_H-M   'P 1'
#
loop_
_entity.id
_entity.type
_entity.pdbx_description
1 polymer ?
#
loop_
_entity_poly.entity_id
_entity_poly.type
_entity_poly.pdbx_seq_one_letter_code
_entity_poly.pdbx_strand_id
1 'polypeptide(L)'
;VMEGRMKEMLQKLAALLREEGEGDPEGPAAAALAPVTPEAVKDMCDYLEINLYAEPHLINIAKKLLEEPLPAGWEEHTDEDGEAYYVETESGQATADHPLDEEYRGLVQSERARLAHMELSLFNDPWVKFIDSDGVPYFYNFRTDDISFERPMDAQMRAAAAIQARARGMADRARLEKEGFKVKRVEAPKVSAAKARLVAQLHQNQMDHELSKARAEALARQEAEDALQRQLEAEREKAAEEERLRVEAEKQAMLEALRRKQEADGRRATVIQRVYRGHMARKRTELPWELRERMSFVLHRAWACHVARNVAGFLRAQRVRLEKARREVECAVTLQRMYRGHLGRARYAAETDENGPVRQRERAAAVIR
;
A
#
# COMPACT_ATOMS: atom_id res chain seq x y z
N VAL A 1 45.27 -40.28 6.24
CA VAL A 1 45.54 -40.00 7.68
C VAL A 1 44.69 -38.83 8.21
N MET A 2 44.50 -37.74 7.45
CA MET A 2 43.69 -36.59 7.88
C MET A 2 42.17 -36.86 7.92
N GLU A 3 41.61 -37.60 6.95
CA GLU A 3 40.17 -37.92 6.93
C GLU A 3 39.73 -38.83 8.09
N GLY A 4 40.60 -39.74 8.53
CA GLY A 4 40.32 -40.62 9.68
C GLY A 4 40.22 -39.85 10.99
N ARG A 5 41.09 -38.85 11.20
CA ARG A 5 41.06 -37.98 12.39
C ARG A 5 39.83 -37.08 12.43
N MET A 6 39.35 -36.63 11.28
CA MET A 6 38.15 -35.79 11.19
C MET A 6 36.89 -36.59 11.53
N LYS A 7 36.82 -37.86 11.10
CA LYS A 7 35.71 -38.75 11.43
C LYS A 7 35.68 -39.12 12.93
N GLU A 8 36.84 -39.32 13.53
CA GLU A 8 36.99 -39.53 14.98
C GLU A 8 36.58 -38.30 15.80
N MET A 9 36.89 -37.09 15.31
CA MET A 9 36.50 -35.83 15.95
C MET A 9 34.98 -35.64 15.92
N LEU A 10 34.35 -35.91 14.77
CA LEU A 10 32.90 -35.78 14.60
C LEU A 10 32.13 -36.84 15.41
N GLN A 11 32.68 -38.05 15.57
CA GLN A 11 32.09 -39.08 16.43
C GLN A 11 32.21 -38.72 17.93
N LYS A 12 33.31 -38.08 18.35
CA LYS A 12 33.45 -37.56 19.72
C LYS A 12 32.51 -36.39 20.00
N LEU A 13 32.31 -35.52 19.00
CA LEU A 13 31.42 -34.36 19.10
C LEU A 13 29.94 -34.80 19.16
N ALA A 14 29.57 -35.83 18.39
CA ALA A 14 28.24 -36.45 18.45
C ALA A 14 27.98 -37.27 19.73
N ALA A 15 29.04 -37.71 20.43
CA ALA A 15 28.93 -38.38 21.72
C ALA A 15 28.75 -37.37 22.87
N LEU A 16 29.48 -36.24 22.82
CA LEU A 16 29.35 -35.14 23.78
C LEU A 16 27.95 -34.50 23.74
N LEU A 17 27.41 -34.26 22.53
CA LEU A 17 26.04 -33.74 22.35
C LEU A 17 24.94 -34.70 22.84
N ARG A 18 25.26 -35.98 23.07
CA ARG A 18 24.30 -36.97 23.55
C ARG A 18 24.32 -37.12 25.08
N GLU A 19 25.38 -36.68 25.75
CA GLU A 19 25.49 -36.67 27.21
C GLU A 19 24.99 -35.36 27.85
N GLU A 20 24.86 -34.26 27.08
CA GLU A 20 24.33 -32.98 27.57
C GLU A 20 22.78 -32.91 27.61
N GLY A 21 22.09 -34.01 27.33
CA GLY A 21 20.62 -34.10 27.22
C GLY A 21 19.88 -34.59 28.47
N GLU A 22 20.43 -34.45 29.67
CA GLU A 22 19.72 -34.83 30.90
C GLU A 22 20.09 -33.88 32.06
N GLY A 23 19.29 -32.82 32.24
CA GLY A 23 19.44 -31.90 33.36
C GLY A 23 18.53 -30.68 33.28
N ASP A 24 17.30 -30.79 33.76
CA ASP A 24 16.58 -29.63 34.30
C ASP A 24 17.22 -29.23 35.64
N PRO A 25 17.43 -27.93 35.91
CA PRO A 25 16.51 -27.27 36.84
C PRO A 25 16.21 -25.79 36.53
N GLU A 26 15.03 -25.42 37.01
CA GLU A 26 14.41 -24.09 37.08
C GLU A 26 15.31 -22.97 37.63
N GLY A 27 15.28 -21.82 36.95
CA GLY A 27 15.74 -20.49 37.38
C GLY A 27 15.25 -19.45 36.36
N PRO A 28 14.84 -18.23 36.76
CA PRO A 28 13.99 -17.38 35.92
C PRO A 28 14.74 -16.94 34.67
N ALA A 29 14.15 -17.32 33.53
CA ALA A 29 14.62 -17.06 32.19
C ALA A 29 14.75 -15.55 31.92
N ALA A 30 15.98 -15.05 31.91
CA ALA A 30 16.30 -13.93 31.06
C ALA A 30 16.28 -14.47 29.62
N ALA A 31 15.16 -14.24 28.92
CA ALA A 31 14.99 -14.56 27.52
C ALA A 31 16.20 -14.06 26.73
N ALA A 32 17.07 -14.99 26.34
CA ALA A 32 18.14 -14.72 25.39
C ALA A 32 17.46 -14.42 24.05
N LEU A 33 17.35 -13.15 23.70
CA LEU A 33 16.96 -12.71 22.36
C LEU A 33 17.79 -13.53 21.36
N ALA A 34 17.12 -14.31 20.51
CA ALA A 34 17.82 -15.01 19.45
C ALA A 34 18.63 -13.98 18.63
N PRO A 35 19.87 -14.29 18.23
CA PRO A 35 20.66 -13.37 17.43
C PRO A 35 19.92 -13.07 16.12
N VAL A 36 19.79 -11.79 15.79
CA VAL A 36 19.10 -11.35 14.56
C VAL A 36 19.77 -11.98 13.35
N THR A 37 19.02 -12.79 12.61
CA THR A 37 19.53 -13.46 11.41
C THR A 37 19.45 -12.54 10.18
N PRO A 38 20.31 -12.71 9.17
CA PRO A 38 20.22 -11.95 7.93
C PRO A 38 18.89 -12.16 7.20
N GLU A 39 18.29 -13.35 7.32
CA GLU A 39 16.98 -13.69 6.73
C GLU A 39 15.86 -12.86 7.37
N ALA A 40 15.81 -12.78 8.71
CA ALA A 40 14.84 -11.93 9.40
C ALA A 40 14.96 -10.45 8.98
N VAL A 41 16.19 -9.97 8.72
CA VAL A 41 16.40 -8.61 8.20
C VAL A 41 15.88 -8.46 6.77
N LYS A 42 15.94 -9.50 5.91
CA LYS A 42 15.35 -9.45 4.56
C LYS A 42 13.83 -9.33 4.65
N ASP A 43 13.20 -10.18 5.45
CA ASP A 43 11.74 -10.17 5.65
C ASP A 43 11.28 -8.82 6.21
N MET A 44 12.04 -8.26 7.16
CA MET A 44 11.75 -6.93 7.72
C MET A 44 11.97 -5.80 6.71
N CYS A 45 12.95 -5.90 5.80
CA CYS A 45 13.11 -4.94 4.71
C CYS A 45 11.92 -4.99 3.75
N ASP A 46 11.40 -6.17 3.45
CA ASP A 46 10.21 -6.33 2.61
C ASP A 46 8.96 -5.76 3.31
N TYR A 47 8.82 -5.97 4.63
CA TYR A 47 7.75 -5.38 5.45
C TYR A 47 7.79 -3.84 5.48
N LEU A 48 8.99 -3.23 5.60
CA LEU A 48 9.18 -1.78 5.60
C LEU A 48 9.27 -1.15 4.19
N GLU A 49 9.06 -1.94 3.14
CA GLU A 49 9.18 -1.53 1.73
C GLU A 49 10.56 -0.91 1.39
N ILE A 50 11.63 -1.45 1.97
CA ILE A 50 13.02 -1.04 1.73
C ILE A 50 13.63 -1.89 0.62
N ASN A 51 14.07 -1.25 -0.47
CA ASN A 51 14.72 -1.96 -1.56
C ASN A 51 16.18 -2.29 -1.23
N LEU A 52 16.50 -3.57 -1.04
CA LEU A 52 17.86 -4.03 -0.66
C LEU A 52 18.95 -3.62 -1.67
N TYR A 53 18.63 -3.51 -2.95
CA TYR A 53 19.60 -3.22 -4.01
C TYR A 53 19.80 -1.72 -4.24
N ALA A 54 18.72 -0.95 -4.19
CA ALA A 54 18.71 0.49 -4.44
C ALA A 54 19.05 1.29 -3.18
N GLU A 55 18.67 0.80 -2.00
CA GLU A 55 18.77 1.53 -0.73
C GLU A 55 19.47 0.72 0.38
N PRO A 56 20.70 0.20 0.16
CA PRO A 56 21.38 -0.69 1.12
C PRO A 56 21.70 -0.03 2.48
N HIS A 57 21.68 1.31 2.53
CA HIS A 57 21.91 2.09 3.74
C HIS A 57 20.74 2.06 4.73
N LEU A 58 19.53 1.81 4.23
CA LEU A 58 18.32 1.72 5.06
C LEU A 58 18.18 0.35 5.74
N ILE A 59 18.93 -0.67 5.30
CA ILE A 59 18.93 -2.01 5.89
C ILE A 59 19.29 -1.96 7.38
N ASN A 60 20.17 -1.04 7.80
CA ASN A 60 20.50 -0.85 9.21
C ASN A 60 19.32 -0.37 10.06
N ILE A 61 18.31 0.27 9.45
CA ILE A 61 17.09 0.70 10.14
C ILE A 61 16.21 -0.52 10.43
N ALA A 62 16.02 -1.41 9.44
CA ALA A 62 15.32 -2.68 9.63
C ALA A 62 16.02 -3.57 10.68
N LYS A 63 17.35 -3.63 10.64
CA LYS A 63 18.12 -4.37 11.65
C LYS A 63 17.94 -3.82 13.07
N LYS A 64 17.90 -2.49 13.22
CA LYS A 64 17.68 -1.85 14.53
C LYS A 64 16.30 -2.17 15.10
N LEU A 65 15.27 -2.18 14.25
CA LEU A 65 13.91 -2.53 14.66
C LEU A 65 13.85 -3.95 15.23
N LEU A 66 14.53 -4.91 14.61
CA LEU A 66 14.62 -6.29 15.11
C LEU A 66 15.49 -6.45 16.37
N GLU A 67 16.46 -5.56 16.58
CA GLU A 67 17.30 -5.56 17.79
C GLU A 67 16.64 -4.82 18.96
N GLU A 68 15.64 -3.97 18.70
CA GLU A 68 15.00 -3.16 19.72
C GLU A 68 13.95 -3.99 20.49
N PRO A 69 14.03 -4.05 21.83
CA PRO A 69 13.01 -4.72 22.61
C PRO A 69 11.67 -4.00 22.49
N LEU A 70 10.59 -4.76 22.61
CA LEU A 70 9.23 -4.22 22.63
C LEU A 70 9.09 -3.11 23.70
N PRO A 71 8.32 -2.06 23.42
CA PRO A 71 8.01 -1.02 24.40
C PRO A 71 7.38 -1.60 25.67
N ALA A 72 7.59 -0.94 26.81
CA ALA A 72 7.03 -1.38 28.08
C ALA A 72 5.50 -1.53 27.98
N GLY A 73 4.99 -2.70 28.34
CA GLY A 73 3.56 -2.99 28.29
C GLY A 73 3.09 -3.68 27.00
N TRP A 74 3.99 -4.06 26.10
CA TRP A 74 3.67 -4.85 24.90
C TRP A 74 4.28 -6.25 24.97
N GLU A 75 3.51 -7.25 24.54
CA GLU A 75 3.94 -8.65 24.43
C GLU A 75 3.71 -9.16 23.01
N GLU A 76 4.69 -9.89 22.47
CA GLU A 76 4.55 -10.60 21.20
C GLU A 76 3.99 -12.00 21.47
N HIS A 77 2.94 -12.34 20.74
CA HIS A 77 2.31 -13.65 20.74
C HIS A 77 2.32 -14.19 19.30
N THR A 78 2.35 -15.51 19.14
CA THR A 78 2.28 -16.15 17.83
C THR A 78 0.97 -16.93 17.74
N ASP A 79 0.24 -16.76 16.63
CA ASP A 79 -1.02 -17.48 16.41
C ASP A 79 -0.77 -18.94 15.97
N GLU A 80 -1.82 -19.76 15.92
CA GLU A 80 -1.77 -21.14 15.44
C GLU A 80 -1.24 -21.26 14.00
N ASP A 81 -1.40 -20.20 13.20
CA ASP A 81 -0.90 -20.09 11.83
C ASP A 81 0.59 -19.68 11.75
N GLY A 82 1.24 -19.36 12.88
CA GLY A 82 2.65 -18.95 12.91
C GLY A 82 2.88 -17.45 12.69
N GLU A 83 1.83 -16.65 12.58
CA GLU A 83 1.91 -15.19 12.43
C GLU A 83 2.06 -14.50 13.78
N ALA A 84 2.97 -13.53 13.87
CA ALA A 84 3.17 -12.74 15.09
C ALA A 84 2.09 -11.66 15.23
N TYR A 85 1.54 -11.51 16.43
CA TYR A 85 0.64 -10.43 16.80
C TYR A 85 1.05 -9.84 18.16
N TYR A 86 0.87 -8.53 18.31
CA TYR A 86 1.33 -7.78 19.47
C TYR A 86 0.14 -7.42 20.35
N VAL A 87 0.20 -7.79 21.63
CA VAL A 87 -0.85 -7.52 22.61
C VAL A 87 -0.37 -6.48 23.60
N GLU A 88 -1.12 -5.39 23.74
CA GLU A 88 -0.90 -4.41 24.80
C GLU A 88 -1.43 -4.98 26.12
N THR A 89 -0.55 -5.15 27.10
CA THR A 89 -0.85 -5.74 28.41
C THR A 89 -1.85 -4.92 29.23
N GLU A 90 -1.89 -3.59 29.05
CA GLU A 90 -2.78 -2.70 29.81
C GLU A 90 -4.20 -2.67 29.26
N SER A 91 -4.35 -2.63 27.93
CA SER A 91 -5.66 -2.50 27.27
C SER A 91 -6.23 -3.84 26.77
N GLY A 92 -5.38 -4.86 26.64
CA GLY A 92 -5.70 -6.15 26.02
C GLY A 92 -5.94 -6.04 24.50
N GLN A 93 -5.56 -4.94 23.86
CA GLN A 93 -5.71 -4.77 22.42
C GLN A 93 -4.61 -5.54 21.69
N ALA A 94 -5.03 -6.42 20.78
CA ALA A 94 -4.13 -7.12 19.86
C ALA A 94 -4.04 -6.34 18.54
N THR A 95 -2.83 -6.10 18.07
CA THR A 95 -2.52 -5.44 16.79
C THR A 95 -1.60 -6.36 15.98
N ALA A 96 -1.81 -6.45 14.68
CA ALA A 96 -0.95 -7.22 13.79
C ALA A 96 0.37 -6.49 13.48
N ASP A 97 0.33 -5.16 13.44
CA ASP A 97 1.50 -4.31 13.25
C ASP A 97 2.28 -4.13 14.58
N HIS A 98 3.61 -4.01 14.47
CA HIS A 98 4.49 -3.78 15.61
C HIS A 98 4.34 -2.33 16.10
N PRO A 99 4.29 -2.08 17.43
CA PRO A 99 3.98 -0.75 17.99
C PRO A 99 4.97 0.36 17.58
N LEU A 100 6.21 -0.01 17.23
CA LEU A 100 7.24 0.93 16.75
C LEU A 100 7.25 1.11 15.22
N ASP A 101 6.42 0.39 14.47
CA ASP A 101 6.48 0.43 12.99
C ASP A 101 6.25 1.82 12.42
N GLU A 102 5.34 2.59 12.99
CA GLU A 102 5.04 3.94 12.53
C GLU A 102 6.24 4.87 12.70
N GLU A 103 6.99 4.74 13.82
CA GLU A 103 8.18 5.52 14.09
C GLU A 103 9.31 5.17 13.10
N TYR A 104 9.51 3.88 12.85
CA TYR A 104 10.54 3.38 11.95
C TYR A 104 10.22 3.67 10.48
N ARG A 105 8.95 3.59 10.06
CA ARG A 105 8.49 4.05 8.74
C ARG A 105 8.75 5.54 8.56
N GLY A 106 8.48 6.35 9.58
CA GLY A 106 8.83 7.77 9.60
C GLY A 106 10.33 8.01 9.47
N LEU A 107 11.15 7.22 10.17
CA LEU A 107 12.61 7.30 10.11
C LEU A 107 13.14 6.95 8.71
N VAL A 108 12.62 5.89 8.08
CA VAL A 108 12.93 5.49 6.70
C VAL A 108 12.61 6.62 5.72
N GLN A 109 11.43 7.23 5.82
CA GLN A 109 11.05 8.35 4.97
C GLN A 109 11.96 9.58 5.17
N SER A 110 12.33 9.88 6.42
CA SER A 110 13.22 11.00 6.74
C SER A 110 14.64 10.79 6.16
N GLU A 111 15.17 9.57 6.23
CA GLU A 111 16.47 9.21 5.66
C GLU A 111 16.44 9.23 4.13
N ARG A 112 15.36 8.74 3.51
CA ARG A 112 15.12 8.88 2.07
C ARG A 112 15.13 10.35 1.64
N ALA A 113 14.44 11.23 2.36
CA ALA A 113 14.42 12.67 2.05
C ALA A 113 15.79 13.33 2.26
N ARG A 114 16.50 12.97 3.34
CA ARG A 114 17.85 13.45 3.63
C ARG A 114 18.85 13.09 2.53
N LEU A 115 18.77 11.86 2.03
CA LEU A 115 19.67 11.32 0.99
C LEU A 115 19.21 11.68 -0.43
N ALA A 116 17.93 12.01 -0.65
CA ALA A 116 17.50 12.61 -1.90
C ALA A 116 18.13 14.02 -2.09
N HIS A 117 18.29 14.78 -1.00
CA HIS A 117 18.95 16.09 -1.03
C HIS A 117 20.48 15.98 -1.13
N MET A 118 21.05 14.82 -0.78
CA MET A 118 22.48 14.60 -0.72
C MET A 118 22.80 13.46 -1.67
N GLU A 119 23.12 13.75 -2.95
CA GLU A 119 23.40 12.79 -4.04
C GLU A 119 24.48 11.74 -3.69
N LEU A 120 24.18 10.81 -2.79
CA LEU A 120 25.11 9.87 -2.16
C LEU A 120 24.61 8.42 -2.28
N SER A 121 23.85 8.13 -3.34
CA SER A 121 23.33 6.78 -3.62
C SER A 121 24.40 5.80 -4.13
N LEU A 122 25.50 6.28 -4.74
CA LEU A 122 26.48 5.41 -5.40
C LEU A 122 27.59 4.85 -4.50
N PHE A 123 27.67 5.25 -3.22
CA PHE A 123 28.79 4.90 -2.34
C PHE A 123 28.39 4.05 -1.12
N ASN A 124 27.13 3.67 -0.99
CA ASN A 124 26.68 2.92 0.18
C ASN A 124 27.07 1.45 0.08
N ASP A 125 27.80 1.00 1.09
CA ASP A 125 28.37 -0.34 1.18
C ASP A 125 27.27 -1.32 1.62
N PRO A 126 27.00 -2.41 0.85
CA PRO A 126 25.93 -3.37 1.15
C PRO A 126 26.30 -4.38 2.24
N TRP A 127 27.42 -4.17 2.93
CA TRP A 127 27.92 -5.04 3.99
C TRP A 127 27.40 -4.61 5.36
N VAL A 128 26.72 -5.51 6.04
CA VAL A 128 26.13 -5.29 7.37
C VAL A 128 26.72 -6.28 8.37
N LYS A 129 26.97 -5.83 9.60
CA LYS A 129 27.55 -6.63 10.66
C LYS A 129 26.48 -7.41 11.44
N PHE A 130 26.66 -8.71 11.57
CA PHE A 130 25.87 -9.65 12.34
C PHE A 130 26.72 -10.33 13.43
N ILE A 131 26.05 -11.01 14.36
CA ILE A 131 26.66 -11.79 15.44
C ILE A 131 26.00 -13.17 15.40
N ASP A 132 26.78 -14.24 15.34
CA ASP A 132 26.26 -15.62 15.39
C ASP A 132 25.83 -16.03 16.80
N SER A 133 25.19 -17.20 16.93
CA SER A 133 24.83 -17.81 18.22
C SER A 133 26.01 -17.95 19.20
N ASP A 134 27.22 -18.07 18.66
CA ASP A 134 28.45 -18.20 19.43
C ASP A 134 29.08 -16.84 19.81
N GLY A 135 28.41 -15.72 19.48
CA GLY A 135 28.90 -14.36 19.75
C GLY A 135 29.97 -13.87 18.77
N VAL A 136 30.27 -14.62 17.71
CA VAL A 136 31.29 -14.26 16.72
C VAL A 136 30.71 -13.26 15.72
N PRO A 137 31.33 -12.07 15.53
CA PRO A 137 30.86 -11.12 14.54
C PRO A 137 31.24 -11.55 13.12
N TYR A 138 30.30 -11.46 12.19
CA TYR A 138 30.52 -11.63 10.76
C TYR A 138 29.85 -10.51 9.97
N PHE A 139 30.26 -10.33 8.72
CA PHE A 139 29.71 -9.36 7.79
C PHE A 139 28.95 -10.10 6.70
N TYR A 140 27.72 -9.66 6.42
CA TYR A 140 26.85 -10.20 5.38
C TYR A 140 26.64 -9.15 4.29
N ASN A 141 26.73 -9.56 3.03
CA ASN A 141 26.46 -8.71 1.88
C ASN A 141 25.08 -9.00 1.30
N PHE A 142 24.14 -8.08 1.44
CA PHE A 142 22.77 -8.25 0.95
C PHE A 142 22.61 -8.22 -0.58
N ARG A 143 23.67 -7.86 -1.33
CA ARG A 143 23.64 -7.86 -2.80
C ARG A 143 24.16 -9.14 -3.42
N THR A 144 25.16 -9.77 -2.79
CA THR A 144 25.81 -10.99 -3.30
C THR A 144 25.55 -12.22 -2.45
N ASP A 145 24.85 -12.06 -1.32
CA ASP A 145 24.62 -13.08 -0.30
C ASP A 145 25.92 -13.74 0.21
N ASP A 146 27.02 -12.97 0.23
CA ASP A 146 28.33 -13.41 0.71
C ASP A 146 28.51 -13.14 2.22
N ILE A 147 29.24 -14.06 2.89
CA ILE A 147 29.65 -13.93 4.29
C ILE A 147 31.17 -13.71 4.37
N SER A 148 31.60 -12.76 5.20
CA SER A 148 33.01 -12.51 5.50
C SER A 148 33.20 -12.28 7.00
N PHE A 149 34.18 -12.95 7.60
CA PHE A 149 34.57 -12.71 9.01
C PHE A 149 35.46 -11.47 9.16
N GLU A 150 36.05 -11.00 8.06
CA GLU A 150 36.82 -9.76 8.02
C GLU A 150 35.95 -8.64 7.45
N ARG A 151 36.02 -7.46 8.05
CA ARG A 151 35.31 -6.27 7.54
C ARG A 151 35.80 -5.99 6.12
N PRO A 152 34.95 -6.10 5.09
CA PRO A 152 35.37 -5.81 3.73
C PRO A 152 35.73 -4.33 3.64
N MET A 153 36.79 -4.02 2.89
CA MET A 153 37.21 -2.64 2.72
C MET A 153 36.06 -1.82 2.11
N ASP A 154 35.69 -0.73 2.80
CA ASP A 154 34.72 0.24 2.30
C ASP A 154 35.07 0.62 0.84
N ALA A 155 34.07 0.91 0.00
CA ALA A 155 34.29 1.22 -1.43
C ALA A 155 35.39 2.28 -1.67
N GLN A 156 35.48 3.28 -0.78
CA GLN A 156 36.53 4.30 -0.78
C GLN A 156 37.93 3.72 -0.47
N MET A 157 38.03 2.78 0.49
CA MET A 157 39.28 2.09 0.82
C MET A 157 39.71 1.14 -0.30
N ARG A 158 38.79 0.45 -0.98
CA ARG A 158 39.12 -0.37 -2.16
C ARG A 158 39.72 0.48 -3.30
N ALA A 159 39.11 1.62 -3.59
CA ALA A 159 39.62 2.57 -4.58
C ALA A 159 41.00 3.13 -4.15
N ALA A 160 41.14 3.55 -2.89
CA ALA A 160 42.41 4.04 -2.35
C ALA A 160 43.50 2.97 -2.35
N ALA A 161 43.19 1.73 -1.97
CA ALA A 161 44.12 0.60 -1.98
C ALA A 161 44.56 0.25 -3.40
N ALA A 162 43.66 0.30 -4.39
CA ALA A 162 44.01 0.10 -5.79
C ALA A 162 44.94 1.21 -6.31
N ILE A 163 44.68 2.46 -5.96
CA ILE A 163 45.55 3.61 -6.30
C ILE A 163 46.92 3.47 -5.63
N GLN A 164 46.95 3.11 -4.34
CA GLN A 164 48.17 2.89 -3.59
C GLN A 164 48.97 1.69 -4.10
N ALA A 165 48.32 0.59 -4.46
CA ALA A 165 48.96 -0.58 -5.06
C ALA A 165 49.58 -0.22 -6.42
N ARG A 166 48.88 0.58 -7.23
CA ARG A 166 49.41 1.10 -8.50
C ARG A 166 50.59 2.05 -8.26
N ALA A 167 50.52 2.92 -7.26
CA ALA A 167 51.60 3.83 -6.88
C ALA A 167 52.82 3.08 -6.33
N ARG A 168 52.63 2.06 -5.48
CA ARG A 168 53.67 1.15 -5.00
C ARG A 168 54.30 0.38 -6.15
N GLY A 169 53.50 -0.21 -7.04
CA GLY A 169 54.01 -0.88 -8.23
C GLY A 169 54.80 0.05 -9.16
N MET A 170 54.43 1.33 -9.26
CA MET A 170 55.20 2.35 -10.00
C MET A 170 56.50 2.73 -9.28
N ALA A 171 56.48 2.87 -7.95
CA ALA A 171 57.65 3.18 -7.14
C ALA A 171 58.64 2.00 -7.09
N ASP A 172 58.15 0.78 -6.94
CA ASP A 172 58.93 -0.46 -6.99
C ASP A 172 59.54 -0.65 -8.37
N ARG A 173 58.79 -0.36 -9.44
CA ARG A 173 59.32 -0.34 -10.81
C ARG A 173 60.43 0.70 -10.98
N ALA A 174 60.24 1.92 -10.48
CA ALA A 174 61.25 2.98 -10.55
C ALA A 174 62.51 2.64 -9.73
N ARG A 175 62.34 1.99 -8.58
CA ARG A 175 63.44 1.50 -7.75
C ARG A 175 64.21 0.37 -8.44
N LEU A 176 63.52 -0.62 -9.01
CA LEU A 176 64.13 -1.71 -9.76
C LEU A 176 64.86 -1.20 -11.01
N GLU A 177 64.30 -0.21 -11.71
CA GLU A 177 64.98 0.46 -12.84
C GLU A 177 66.25 1.19 -12.40
N LYS A 178 66.26 1.81 -11.21
CA LYS A 178 67.43 2.47 -10.61
C LYS A 178 68.50 1.50 -10.10
N GLU A 179 68.09 0.33 -9.62
CA GLU A 179 68.96 -0.80 -9.24
C GLU A 179 69.47 -1.61 -10.47
N GLY A 180 69.13 -1.15 -11.70
CA GLY A 180 69.62 -1.75 -12.95
C GLY A 180 68.80 -2.96 -13.44
N PHE A 181 67.77 -3.36 -12.70
CA PHE A 181 66.80 -4.38 -13.11
C PHE A 181 65.81 -3.80 -14.12
N LYS A 182 66.13 -3.95 -15.41
CA LYS A 182 65.15 -3.69 -16.48
C LYS A 182 64.08 -4.77 -16.44
N VAL A 183 62.89 -4.44 -15.96
CA VAL A 183 61.71 -5.31 -16.06
C VAL A 183 61.47 -5.59 -17.56
N LYS A 184 61.80 -6.79 -18.01
CA LYS A 184 61.42 -7.25 -19.36
C LYS A 184 59.91 -7.24 -19.40
N ARG A 185 59.33 -6.31 -20.17
CA ARG A 185 57.91 -6.36 -20.50
C ARG A 185 57.72 -7.71 -21.19
N VAL A 186 57.03 -8.64 -20.52
CA VAL A 186 56.60 -9.89 -21.15
C VAL A 186 55.58 -9.45 -22.19
N GLU A 187 56.04 -9.30 -23.44
CA GLU A 187 55.14 -9.09 -24.56
C GLU A 187 54.23 -10.31 -24.58
N ALA A 188 52.92 -10.10 -24.45
CA ALA A 188 51.93 -11.16 -24.67
C ALA A 188 52.33 -11.92 -25.95
N PRO A 189 52.22 -13.26 -25.98
CA PRO A 189 52.69 -14.04 -27.12
C PRO A 189 52.15 -13.38 -28.38
N LYS A 190 53.06 -13.00 -29.31
CA LYS A 190 52.69 -12.31 -30.55
C LYS A 190 51.85 -13.28 -31.38
N VAL A 191 50.55 -13.32 -31.08
CA VAL A 191 49.54 -13.84 -31.98
C VAL A 191 49.80 -13.10 -33.28
N SER A 192 50.05 -13.84 -34.37
CA SER A 192 50.38 -13.21 -35.65
C SER A 192 49.37 -12.09 -35.91
N ALA A 193 49.83 -10.93 -36.37
CA ALA A 193 48.94 -9.78 -36.57
C ALA A 193 47.71 -10.14 -37.43
N ALA A 194 47.84 -11.14 -38.30
CA ALA A 194 46.76 -11.77 -39.04
C ALA A 194 45.68 -12.43 -38.14
N LYS A 195 46.06 -13.25 -37.15
CA LYS A 195 45.10 -13.89 -36.25
C LYS A 195 44.44 -12.89 -35.31
N ALA A 196 45.15 -11.85 -34.87
CA ALA A 196 44.54 -10.76 -34.08
C ALA A 196 43.48 -10.00 -34.89
N ARG A 197 43.76 -9.69 -36.17
CA ARG A 197 42.80 -9.07 -37.09
C ARG A 197 41.59 -9.95 -37.36
N LEU A 198 41.80 -11.25 -37.56
CA LEU A 198 40.72 -12.21 -37.77
C LEU A 198 39.78 -12.30 -36.56
N VAL A 199 40.35 -12.36 -35.34
CA VAL A 199 39.55 -12.37 -34.11
C VAL A 199 38.75 -11.07 -33.95
N ALA A 200 39.37 -9.92 -34.23
CA ALA A 200 38.68 -8.63 -34.21
C ALA A 200 37.54 -8.56 -35.24
N GLN A 201 37.76 -9.08 -36.46
CA GLN A 201 36.74 -9.12 -37.52
C GLN A 201 35.60 -10.09 -37.18
N LEU A 202 35.90 -11.26 -36.61
CA LEU A 202 34.88 -12.18 -36.14
C LEU A 202 34.04 -11.57 -35.02
N HIS A 203 34.68 -10.88 -34.07
CA HIS A 203 33.98 -10.18 -33.01
C HIS A 203 33.09 -9.06 -33.58
N GLN A 204 33.59 -8.28 -34.54
CA GLN A 204 32.81 -7.24 -35.18
C GLN A 204 31.60 -7.80 -35.93
N ASN A 205 31.77 -8.90 -36.68
CA ASN A 205 30.66 -9.58 -37.35
C ASN A 205 29.64 -10.16 -36.37
N GLN A 206 30.10 -10.69 -35.23
CA GLN A 206 29.21 -11.19 -34.16
C GLN A 206 28.39 -10.04 -33.58
N MET A 207 29.03 -8.90 -33.28
CA MET A 207 28.35 -7.71 -32.78
C MET A 207 27.34 -7.16 -33.80
N ASP A 208 27.71 -7.08 -35.07
CA ASP A 208 26.80 -6.64 -36.13
C ASP A 208 25.61 -7.60 -36.30
N HIS A 209 25.84 -8.90 -36.17
CA HIS A 209 24.77 -9.90 -36.21
C HIS A 209 23.81 -9.75 -35.03
N GLU A 210 24.32 -9.61 -33.82
CA GLU A 210 23.51 -9.38 -32.61
C GLU A 210 22.72 -8.07 -32.71
N LEU A 211 23.34 -6.99 -33.19
CA LEU A 211 22.67 -5.71 -33.43
C LEU A 211 21.57 -5.84 -34.49
N SER A 212 21.80 -6.59 -35.57
CA SER A 212 20.80 -6.83 -36.61
C SER A 212 19.60 -7.62 -36.07
N LYS A 213 19.87 -8.65 -35.24
CA LYS A 213 18.85 -9.46 -34.59
C LYS A 213 18.04 -8.62 -33.61
N ALA A 214 18.69 -7.82 -32.77
CA ALA A 214 18.03 -6.92 -31.83
C ALA A 214 17.14 -5.89 -32.55
N ARG A 215 17.59 -5.34 -33.70
CA ARG A 215 16.76 -4.44 -34.52
C ARG A 215 15.54 -5.13 -35.11
N ALA A 216 15.70 -6.37 -35.60
CA ALA A 216 14.57 -7.15 -36.13
C ALA A 216 13.56 -7.49 -35.03
N GLU A 217 14.02 -7.88 -33.84
CA GLU A 217 13.17 -8.12 -32.68
C GLU A 217 12.46 -6.83 -32.22
N ALA A 218 13.13 -5.68 -32.25
CA ALA A 218 12.52 -4.40 -31.90
C ALA A 218 11.41 -3.99 -32.89
N LEU A 219 11.64 -4.17 -34.20
CA LEU A 219 10.62 -3.93 -35.22
C LEU A 219 9.43 -4.88 -35.05
N ALA A 220 9.68 -6.16 -34.81
CA ALA A 220 8.61 -7.13 -34.56
C ALA A 220 7.78 -6.78 -33.30
N ARG A 221 8.42 -6.26 -32.25
CA ARG A 221 7.71 -5.76 -31.05
C ARG A 221 6.85 -4.55 -31.38
N GLN A 222 7.38 -3.58 -32.14
CA GLN A 222 6.60 -2.41 -32.57
C GLN A 222 5.41 -2.81 -33.43
N GLU A 223 5.58 -3.72 -34.38
CA GLU A 223 4.49 -4.23 -35.21
C GLU A 223 3.42 -4.96 -34.39
N ALA A 224 3.83 -5.71 -33.36
CA ALA A 224 2.90 -6.38 -32.44
C ALA A 224 2.14 -5.38 -31.56
N GLU A 225 2.83 -4.35 -31.05
CA GLU A 225 2.21 -3.25 -30.29
C GLU A 225 1.21 -2.48 -31.16
N ASP A 226 1.58 -2.12 -32.39
CA ASP A 226 0.70 -1.45 -33.35
C ASP A 226 -0.51 -2.33 -33.70
N ALA A 227 -0.32 -3.64 -33.87
CA ALA A 227 -1.42 -4.57 -34.12
C ALA A 227 -2.38 -4.64 -32.93
N LEU A 228 -1.86 -4.67 -31.71
CA LEU A 228 -2.67 -4.65 -30.49
C LEU A 228 -3.43 -3.33 -30.36
N GLN A 229 -2.78 -2.19 -30.64
CA GLN A 229 -3.44 -0.88 -30.64
C GLN A 229 -4.60 -0.83 -31.63
N ARG A 230 -4.41 -1.31 -32.86
CA ARG A 230 -5.49 -1.38 -33.86
C ARG A 230 -6.65 -2.26 -33.42
N GLN A 231 -6.38 -3.38 -32.72
CA GLN A 231 -7.43 -4.23 -32.17
C GLN A 231 -8.22 -3.51 -31.08
N LEU A 232 -7.54 -2.85 -30.14
CA LEU A 232 -8.17 -2.08 -29.08
C LEU A 232 -8.99 -0.90 -29.64
N GLU A 233 -8.50 -0.21 -30.66
CA GLU A 233 -9.24 0.84 -31.35
C GLU A 233 -10.50 0.30 -32.01
N ALA A 234 -10.41 -0.84 -32.73
CA ALA A 234 -11.57 -1.47 -33.34
C ALA A 234 -12.61 -1.93 -32.29
N GLU A 235 -12.17 -2.42 -31.12
CA GLU A 235 -13.08 -2.75 -30.01
C GLU A 235 -13.75 -1.52 -29.42
N ARG A 236 -13.00 -0.41 -29.26
CA ARG A 236 -13.54 0.88 -28.80
C ARG A 236 -14.56 1.45 -29.78
N GLU A 237 -14.30 1.37 -31.08
CA GLU A 237 -15.24 1.80 -32.11
C GLU A 237 -16.52 0.98 -32.07
N LYS A 238 -16.43 -0.36 -31.97
CA LYS A 238 -17.60 -1.23 -31.81
C LYS A 238 -18.40 -0.89 -30.55
N ALA A 239 -17.73 -0.70 -29.41
CA ALA A 239 -18.39 -0.31 -28.17
C ALA A 239 -19.10 1.05 -28.30
N ALA A 240 -18.48 2.02 -28.98
CA ALA A 240 -19.09 3.32 -29.24
C ALA A 240 -20.29 3.21 -30.21
N GLU A 241 -20.23 2.35 -31.22
CA GLU A 241 -21.37 2.07 -32.11
C GLU A 241 -22.53 1.41 -31.35
N GLU A 242 -22.26 0.43 -30.50
CA GLU A 242 -23.26 -0.19 -29.64
C GLU A 242 -23.92 0.82 -28.69
N GLU A 243 -23.13 1.72 -28.08
CA GLU A 243 -23.66 2.78 -27.23
C GLU A 243 -24.54 3.75 -28.02
N ARG A 244 -24.12 4.17 -29.22
CA ARG A 244 -24.93 5.02 -30.10
C ARG A 244 -26.27 4.36 -30.43
N LEU A 245 -26.26 3.07 -30.78
CA LEU A 245 -27.49 2.32 -31.05
C LEU A 245 -28.39 2.21 -29.82
N ARG A 246 -27.83 2.01 -28.63
CA ARG A 246 -28.60 2.02 -27.37
C ARG A 246 -29.25 3.37 -27.12
N VAL A 247 -28.50 4.46 -27.25
CA VAL A 247 -29.02 5.83 -27.06
C VAL A 247 -30.11 6.15 -28.09
N GLU A 248 -29.95 5.72 -29.34
CA GLU A 248 -30.97 5.88 -30.38
C GLU A 248 -32.24 5.07 -30.06
N ALA A 249 -32.09 3.83 -29.59
CA ALA A 249 -33.21 2.98 -29.18
C ALA A 249 -33.97 3.59 -27.98
N GLU A 250 -33.26 4.10 -26.98
CA GLU A 250 -33.87 4.79 -25.83
C GLU A 250 -34.62 6.06 -26.27
N LYS A 251 -34.02 6.85 -27.18
CA LYS A 251 -34.66 8.03 -27.76
C LYS A 251 -35.93 7.66 -28.51
N GLN A 252 -35.91 6.58 -29.30
CA GLN A 252 -37.10 6.07 -29.99
C GLN A 252 -38.18 5.64 -29.00
N ALA A 253 -37.82 4.87 -27.97
CA ALA A 253 -38.74 4.45 -26.91
C ALA A 253 -39.37 5.66 -26.17
N MET A 254 -38.58 6.70 -25.90
CA MET A 254 -39.07 7.94 -25.31
C MET A 254 -40.08 8.66 -26.21
N LEU A 255 -39.79 8.76 -27.51
CA LEU A 255 -40.69 9.38 -28.49
C LEU A 255 -42.00 8.59 -28.62
N GLU A 256 -41.93 7.25 -28.63
CA GLU A 256 -43.12 6.40 -28.65
C GLU A 256 -43.95 6.55 -27.37
N ALA A 257 -43.31 6.61 -26.19
CA ALA A 257 -43.99 6.84 -24.94
C ALA A 257 -44.71 8.21 -24.92
N LEU A 258 -44.06 9.25 -25.45
CA LEU A 258 -44.66 10.56 -25.61
C LEU A 258 -45.88 10.51 -26.53
N ARG A 259 -45.77 9.83 -27.67
CA ARG A 259 -46.88 9.63 -28.62
C ARG A 259 -48.05 8.91 -27.97
N ARG A 260 -47.80 7.82 -27.23
CA ARG A 260 -48.84 7.09 -26.46
C ARG A 260 -49.54 7.99 -25.44
N LYS A 261 -48.79 8.84 -24.76
CA LYS A 261 -49.35 9.82 -23.81
C LYS A 261 -50.25 10.83 -24.51
N GLN A 262 -49.81 11.39 -25.63
CA GLN A 262 -50.62 12.31 -26.44
C GLN A 262 -51.91 11.65 -26.95
N GLU A 263 -51.84 10.39 -27.40
CA GLU A 263 -53.03 9.64 -27.80
C GLU A 263 -53.98 9.40 -26.62
N ALA A 264 -53.46 9.04 -25.45
CA ALA A 264 -54.26 8.86 -24.24
C ALA A 264 -54.93 10.17 -23.79
N ASP A 265 -54.20 11.29 -23.85
CA ASP A 265 -54.73 12.62 -23.54
C ASP A 265 -55.77 13.07 -24.58
N GLY A 266 -55.56 12.74 -25.86
CA GLY A 266 -56.56 12.92 -26.92
C GLY A 266 -57.84 12.11 -26.66
N ARG A 267 -57.72 10.84 -26.25
CA ARG A 267 -58.88 10.01 -25.84
C ARG A 267 -59.59 10.61 -24.61
N ARG A 268 -58.86 11.13 -23.63
CA ARG A 268 -59.45 11.82 -22.48
C ARG A 268 -60.19 13.08 -22.91
N ALA A 269 -59.60 13.87 -23.82
CA ALA A 269 -60.23 15.08 -24.35
C ALA A 269 -61.54 14.77 -25.09
N THR A 270 -61.60 13.71 -25.91
CA THR A 270 -62.84 13.32 -26.60
C THR A 270 -63.92 12.83 -25.63
N VAL A 271 -63.55 12.10 -24.57
CA VAL A 271 -64.48 11.73 -23.49
C VAL A 271 -65.02 12.98 -22.79
N ILE A 272 -64.17 13.95 -22.44
CA ILE A 272 -64.57 15.22 -21.84
C ILE A 272 -65.53 15.97 -22.78
N GLN A 273 -65.19 16.08 -24.06
CA GLN A 273 -66.06 16.73 -25.06
C GLN A 273 -67.41 16.01 -25.20
N ARG A 274 -67.45 14.67 -25.14
CA ARG A 274 -68.69 13.87 -25.18
C ARG A 274 -69.56 14.16 -23.95
N VAL A 275 -68.96 14.16 -22.76
CA VAL A 275 -69.65 14.49 -21.51
C VAL A 275 -70.20 15.92 -21.57
N TYR A 276 -69.39 16.87 -22.04
CA TYR A 276 -69.80 18.26 -22.20
C TYR A 276 -70.94 18.44 -23.21
N ARG A 277 -70.87 17.80 -24.38
CA ARG A 277 -71.96 17.79 -25.37
C ARG A 277 -73.25 17.19 -24.80
N GLY A 278 -73.15 16.10 -24.04
CA GLY A 278 -74.30 15.50 -23.34
C GLY A 278 -74.85 16.38 -22.21
N HIS A 279 -73.99 17.13 -21.52
CA HIS A 279 -74.42 18.14 -20.54
C HIS A 279 -75.16 19.29 -21.25
N MET A 280 -74.63 19.79 -22.36
CA MET A 280 -75.26 20.85 -23.16
C MET A 280 -76.58 20.43 -23.79
N ALA A 281 -76.74 19.17 -24.22
CA ALA A 281 -78.00 18.61 -24.69
C ALA A 281 -79.05 18.54 -23.58
N ARG A 282 -78.65 18.11 -22.37
CA ARG A 282 -79.51 18.19 -21.17
C ARG A 282 -79.83 19.63 -20.75
N LYS A 283 -78.98 20.59 -21.11
CA LYS A 283 -79.24 22.02 -20.96
C LYS A 283 -80.30 22.55 -21.95
N ARG A 284 -80.59 21.84 -23.06
CA ARG A 284 -81.64 22.20 -24.04
C ARG A 284 -82.99 21.54 -23.74
N THR A 285 -83.02 20.39 -23.08
CA THR A 285 -84.23 19.73 -22.57
C THR A 285 -84.48 20.20 -21.14
N GLU A 286 -85.37 21.17 -20.93
CA GLU A 286 -85.42 21.93 -19.68
C GLU A 286 -86.03 21.15 -18.50
N LEU A 287 -85.26 21.09 -17.41
CA LEU A 287 -85.77 21.13 -16.03
C LEU A 287 -85.75 22.60 -15.57
N PRO A 288 -86.69 23.02 -14.69
CA PRO A 288 -86.87 24.41 -14.27
C PRO A 288 -85.57 25.07 -13.75
N TRP A 289 -85.38 26.35 -14.08
CA TRP A 289 -84.14 27.11 -13.82
C TRP A 289 -83.70 27.12 -12.34
N GLU A 290 -84.63 27.07 -11.40
CA GLU A 290 -84.39 27.02 -9.95
C GLU A 290 -83.64 25.74 -9.52
N LEU A 291 -83.86 24.63 -10.23
CA LEU A 291 -83.16 23.38 -9.97
C LEU A 291 -81.69 23.44 -10.45
N ARG A 292 -81.41 24.24 -11.51
CA ARG A 292 -80.06 24.43 -12.05
C ARG A 292 -79.17 25.22 -11.12
N GLU A 293 -79.70 26.25 -10.47
CA GLU A 293 -78.91 27.08 -9.54
C GLU A 293 -78.49 26.24 -8.33
N ARG A 294 -79.42 25.44 -7.80
CA ARG A 294 -79.15 24.49 -6.71
C ARG A 294 -78.12 23.43 -7.10
N MET A 295 -78.25 22.82 -8.27
CA MET A 295 -77.29 21.79 -8.72
C MET A 295 -75.91 22.36 -9.07
N SER A 296 -75.84 23.55 -9.69
CA SER A 296 -74.58 24.26 -9.96
C SER A 296 -73.84 24.58 -8.67
N PHE A 297 -74.56 25.05 -7.65
CA PHE A 297 -74.01 25.34 -6.34
C PHE A 297 -73.46 24.07 -5.66
N VAL A 298 -74.18 22.95 -5.76
CA VAL A 298 -73.74 21.66 -5.22
C VAL A 298 -72.49 21.14 -5.95
N LEU A 299 -72.43 21.24 -7.28
CA LEU A 299 -71.27 20.82 -8.07
C LEU A 299 -70.03 21.68 -7.79
N HIS A 300 -70.19 23.00 -7.72
CA HIS A 300 -69.10 23.90 -7.35
C HIS A 300 -68.60 23.64 -5.93
N ARG A 301 -69.49 23.38 -4.97
CA ARG A 301 -69.08 22.98 -3.61
C ARG A 301 -68.38 21.63 -3.59
N ALA A 302 -68.86 20.65 -4.36
CA ALA A 302 -68.23 19.33 -4.45
C ALA A 302 -66.82 19.43 -5.04
N TRP A 303 -66.65 20.21 -6.11
CA TRP A 303 -65.34 20.46 -6.73
C TRP A 303 -64.41 21.25 -5.81
N ALA A 304 -64.88 22.32 -5.17
CA ALA A 304 -64.11 23.08 -4.20
C ALA A 304 -63.67 22.20 -3.01
N CYS A 305 -64.54 21.31 -2.53
CA CYS A 305 -64.22 20.35 -1.48
C CYS A 305 -63.21 19.28 -1.95
N HIS A 306 -63.29 18.82 -3.20
CA HIS A 306 -62.31 17.90 -3.78
C HIS A 306 -60.93 18.54 -3.92
N VAL A 307 -60.86 19.77 -4.44
CA VAL A 307 -59.61 20.55 -4.53
C VAL A 307 -59.05 20.81 -3.13
N ALA A 308 -59.88 21.26 -2.18
CA ALA A 308 -59.46 21.48 -0.80
C ALA A 308 -58.95 20.20 -0.13
N ARG A 309 -59.59 19.04 -0.36
CA ARG A 309 -59.10 17.74 0.12
C ARG A 309 -57.75 17.37 -0.47
N ASN A 310 -57.53 17.59 -1.76
CA ASN A 310 -56.25 17.30 -2.41
C ASN A 310 -55.14 18.22 -1.90
N VAL A 311 -55.40 19.52 -1.77
CA VAL A 311 -54.45 20.48 -1.20
C VAL A 311 -54.16 20.14 0.27
N ALA A 312 -55.18 19.83 1.07
CA ALA A 312 -54.98 19.40 2.46
C ALA A 312 -54.21 18.07 2.55
N GLY A 313 -54.45 17.13 1.63
CA GLY A 313 -53.69 15.88 1.51
C GLY A 313 -52.21 16.14 1.20
N PHE A 314 -51.94 17.01 0.24
CA PHE A 314 -50.58 17.42 -0.13
C PHE A 314 -49.86 18.09 1.06
N LEU A 315 -50.51 19.04 1.73
CA LEU A 315 -49.93 19.74 2.89
C LEU A 315 -49.70 18.80 4.08
N ARG A 316 -50.60 17.84 4.34
CA ARG A 316 -50.37 16.80 5.36
C ARG A 316 -49.18 15.92 5.01
N ALA A 317 -49.06 15.47 3.77
CA ALA A 317 -47.92 14.66 3.32
C ALA A 317 -46.60 15.44 3.44
N GLN A 318 -46.59 16.73 3.12
CA GLN A 318 -45.42 17.59 3.34
C GLN A 318 -45.06 17.73 4.83
N ARG A 319 -46.03 17.95 5.73
CA ARG A 319 -45.75 18.02 7.17
C ARG A 319 -45.15 16.72 7.71
N VAL A 320 -45.69 15.56 7.34
CA VAL A 320 -45.15 14.27 7.77
C VAL A 320 -43.70 14.09 7.31
N ARG A 321 -43.36 14.51 6.08
CA ARG A 321 -41.98 14.48 5.58
C ARG A 321 -41.06 15.41 6.37
N LEU A 322 -41.51 16.62 6.68
CA LEU A 322 -40.75 17.59 7.47
C LEU A 322 -40.54 17.11 8.91
N GLU A 323 -41.55 16.53 9.54
CA GLU A 323 -41.43 15.94 10.88
C GLU A 323 -40.47 14.74 10.89
N LYS A 324 -40.51 13.89 9.86
CA LYS A 324 -39.56 12.79 9.71
C LYS A 324 -38.12 13.31 9.57
N ALA A 325 -37.89 14.28 8.69
CA ALA A 325 -36.58 14.90 8.51
C ALA A 325 -36.09 15.57 9.80
N ARG A 326 -36.98 16.24 10.54
CA ARG A 326 -36.65 16.83 11.84
C ARG A 326 -36.21 15.77 12.86
N ARG A 327 -36.91 14.63 12.95
CA ARG A 327 -36.53 13.51 13.83
C ARG A 327 -35.18 12.91 13.44
N GLU A 328 -34.90 12.78 12.15
CA GLU A 328 -33.61 12.30 11.64
C GLU A 328 -32.47 13.24 12.08
N VAL A 329 -32.67 14.56 11.98
CA VAL A 329 -31.71 15.56 12.45
C VAL A 329 -31.54 15.51 13.99
N GLU A 330 -32.64 15.45 14.75
CA GLU A 330 -32.58 15.35 16.22
C GLU A 330 -31.87 14.07 16.69
N CYS A 331 -32.09 12.95 16.01
CA CYS A 331 -31.38 11.69 16.25
C CYS A 331 -29.88 11.83 15.94
N ALA A 332 -29.52 12.41 14.79
CA ALA A 332 -28.14 12.64 14.40
C ALA A 332 -27.39 13.55 15.41
N VAL A 333 -28.03 14.63 15.87
CA VAL A 333 -27.46 15.52 16.90
C VAL A 333 -27.28 14.79 18.23
N THR A 334 -28.23 13.94 18.61
CA THR A 334 -28.14 13.14 19.85
C THR A 334 -26.99 12.14 19.77
N LEU A 335 -26.85 11.43 18.65
CA LEU A 335 -25.73 10.51 18.39
C LEU A 335 -24.38 11.25 18.42
N GLN A 336 -24.28 12.41 17.76
CA GLN A 336 -23.08 13.24 17.80
C GLN A 336 -22.74 13.71 19.21
N ARG A 337 -23.74 14.06 20.03
CA ARG A 337 -23.54 14.45 21.43
C ARG A 337 -23.07 13.27 22.28
N MET A 338 -23.66 12.09 22.09
CA MET A 338 -23.22 10.85 22.77
C MET A 338 -21.78 10.50 22.39
N TYR A 339 -21.45 10.56 21.10
CA TYR A 339 -20.11 10.28 20.60
C TYR A 339 -19.07 11.27 21.15
N ARG A 340 -19.36 12.58 21.12
CA ARG A 340 -18.50 13.61 21.75
C ARG A 340 -18.34 13.40 23.25
N GLY A 341 -19.41 13.01 23.95
CA GLY A 341 -19.36 12.68 25.37
C GLY A 341 -18.54 11.43 25.66
N HIS A 342 -18.60 10.42 24.79
CA HIS A 342 -17.78 9.22 24.89
C HIS A 342 -16.30 9.53 24.64
N LEU A 343 -15.98 10.30 23.60
CA LEU A 343 -14.61 10.77 23.35
C LEU A 343 -14.08 11.64 24.49
N GLY A 344 -14.91 12.51 25.06
CA GLY A 344 -14.55 13.31 26.23
C GLY A 344 -14.29 12.46 27.47
N ARG A 345 -15.08 11.39 27.69
CA ARG A 345 -14.85 10.43 28.78
C ARG A 345 -13.63 9.54 28.53
N ALA A 346 -13.38 9.14 27.29
CA ALA A 346 -12.17 8.39 26.93
C ALA A 346 -10.91 9.25 27.11
N ARG A 347 -10.96 10.53 26.71
CA ARG A 347 -9.89 11.50 26.97
C ARG A 347 -9.71 11.78 28.46
N TYR A 348 -10.81 11.92 29.22
CA TYR A 348 -10.74 12.12 30.67
C TYR A 348 -10.21 10.87 31.37
N ALA A 349 -10.59 9.66 30.92
CA ALA A 349 -10.05 8.40 31.42
C ALA A 349 -8.54 8.30 31.14
N ALA A 350 -8.11 8.58 29.91
CA ALA A 350 -6.69 8.65 29.55
C ALA A 350 -5.92 9.72 30.37
N GLU A 351 -6.48 10.92 30.56
CA GLU A 351 -5.88 11.96 31.41
C GLU A 351 -5.82 11.54 32.89
N THR A 352 -6.76 10.72 33.39
CA THR A 352 -6.75 10.20 34.76
C THR A 352 -5.85 8.98 34.95
N ASP A 353 -5.57 8.23 33.90
CA ASP A 353 -4.64 7.10 33.92
C ASP A 353 -3.18 7.60 33.85
N GLU A 354 -2.90 8.65 33.06
CA GLU A 354 -1.60 9.36 33.08
C GLU A 354 -1.40 10.22 34.36
N ASN A 355 -2.48 10.66 35.01
CA ASN A 355 -2.45 11.41 36.26
C ASN A 355 -3.42 10.84 37.30
N GLY A 356 -3.07 9.70 37.91
CA GLY A 356 -3.70 9.23 39.16
C GLY A 356 -3.78 10.34 40.22
N PRO A 357 -4.67 10.26 41.22
CA PRO A 357 -5.45 11.37 41.79
C PRO A 357 -4.61 12.54 42.38
N VAL A 358 -4.07 13.41 41.53
CA VAL A 358 -3.32 14.61 41.97
C VAL A 358 -4.26 15.71 42.49
N ARG A 359 -5.53 15.75 42.05
CA ARG A 359 -6.49 16.78 42.49
C ARG A 359 -6.95 16.68 43.96
N GLN A 360 -6.69 15.56 44.65
CA GLN A 360 -6.92 15.48 46.10
C GLN A 360 -5.75 16.01 46.94
N ARG A 361 -4.53 16.11 46.39
CA ARG A 361 -3.36 16.63 47.12
C ARG A 361 -3.29 18.16 47.10
N GLU A 362 -3.72 18.80 46.01
CA GLU A 362 -3.73 20.27 45.92
C GLU A 362 -4.83 20.91 46.80
N ARG A 363 -5.98 20.24 46.95
CA ARG A 363 -7.04 20.70 47.87
C ARG A 363 -6.71 20.45 49.34
N ALA A 364 -5.93 19.42 49.67
CA ALA A 364 -5.46 19.19 51.03
C ALA A 364 -4.32 20.16 51.43
N ALA A 365 -3.47 20.56 50.48
CA ALA A 365 -2.39 21.53 50.72
C ALA A 365 -2.89 22.97 50.91
N ALA A 366 -4.07 23.33 50.37
CA ALA A 366 -4.68 24.65 50.54
C ALA A 366 -5.38 24.86 51.90
N VAL A 367 -5.53 23.81 52.72
CA VAL A 367 -6.13 23.88 54.06
C VAL A 367 -5.08 24.00 55.18
N ILE A 368 -3.78 23.87 54.86
CA ILE A 368 -2.67 23.98 55.83
C ILE A 368 -1.76 25.21 55.53
N ARG A 369 -2.31 26.32 55.04
CA ARG A 369 -1.59 27.62 55.02
C ARG A 369 -2.44 28.75 55.53
#